data_AF-A0AAQ3KTN0-F1
#
_entry.id   AF-A0AAQ3KTN0-F1
#
_cell.length_a   1.000
_cell.length_b   1.000
_cell.length_c   1.000
_cell.angle_alpha   90.00
_cell.angle_beta   90.00
_cell.angle_gamma   90.00
#
_symmetry.space_group_name_H-M   'P 1'
#
loop_
_entity.id
_entity.type
_entity.pdbx_description
1 polymer ?
#
loop_
_entity_poly.entity_id
_entity_poly.type
_entity_poly.pdbx_seq_one_letter_code
_entity_poly.pdbx_strand_id
1 'polypeptide(L)'
;MVMVRLDKAYANGDWLTRYSRTQVIHLSKMASDHRPILIDARRYGMQGRRNRSFVFELYWFEYKDICDKVKEAWKFESSNGLKMDEFERNLFKLGRELTEISKTQIGSLEKSLKITMGNWRF
;
A
#
# COMPACT_ATOMS: atom_id res chain seq x y z
N MET A 1 3.64 -26.66 14.12
CA MET A 1 4.17 -25.37 13.63
C MET A 1 4.44 -24.47 14.83
N VAL A 2 5.63 -23.87 14.92
CA VAL A 2 5.98 -22.89 15.96
C VAL A 2 5.77 -21.49 15.39
N MET A 3 5.01 -20.63 16.09
CA MET A 3 4.83 -19.24 15.71
C MET A 3 5.74 -18.36 16.58
N VAL A 4 6.62 -17.59 15.94
CA VAL A 4 7.54 -16.65 16.62
C VAL A 4 7.16 -15.21 16.30
N ARG A 5 7.22 -14.31 17.29
CA ARG A 5 6.95 -12.88 17.12
C ARG A 5 8.26 -12.11 16.95
N LEU A 6 8.77 -12.10 15.71
CA LEU A 6 10.04 -11.46 15.35
C LEU A 6 9.90 -9.95 15.11
N ASP A 7 8.75 -9.52 14.60
CA ASP A 7 8.52 -8.12 14.25
C ASP A 7 8.23 -7.29 15.51
N LYS A 8 9.11 -6.31 15.81
CA LYS A 8 9.04 -5.42 16.99
C LYS A 8 9.36 -3.98 16.59
N ALA A 9 8.71 -3.02 17.24
CA ALA A 9 8.99 -1.59 17.10
C ALA A 9 9.53 -1.04 18.43
N TYR A 10 10.54 -0.18 18.36
CA TYR A 10 11.18 0.45 19.52
C TYR A 10 11.07 1.97 19.41
N ALA A 11 10.93 2.65 20.56
CA ALA A 11 10.85 4.10 20.65
C ALA A 11 11.73 4.59 21.79
N ASN A 12 12.36 5.76 21.62
CA ASN A 12 13.10 6.45 22.67
C ASN A 12 12.23 7.55 23.32
N GLY A 13 12.75 8.17 24.39
CA GLY A 13 12.02 9.22 25.12
C GLY A 13 11.60 10.40 24.25
N ASP A 14 12.48 10.83 23.33
CA ASP A 14 12.19 11.91 22.38
C ASP A 14 11.02 11.56 21.45
N TRP A 15 10.97 10.32 20.96
CA TRP A 15 9.88 9.82 20.12
C TRP A 15 8.56 9.82 20.88
N LEU A 16 8.55 9.28 22.11
CA LEU A 16 7.34 9.22 22.94
C LEU A 16 6.83 10.62 23.30
N THR A 17 7.73 11.60 23.42
CA THR A 17 7.38 13.01 23.66
C THR A 17 6.74 13.64 22.42
N ARG A 18 7.33 13.44 21.22
CA ARG A 18 6.80 14.03 19.97
C ARG A 18 5.55 13.33 19.44
N TYR A 19 5.43 12.03 19.68
CA TYR A 19 4.39 11.15 19.15
C TYR A 19 3.74 10.35 20.27
N SER A 20 3.18 11.05 21.25
CA SER A 20 2.60 10.47 22.48
C SER A 20 1.44 9.50 22.26
N ARG A 21 0.88 9.45 21.04
CA ARG A 21 -0.16 8.50 20.61
C ARG A 21 0.33 7.45 19.62
N THR A 22 1.65 7.24 19.55
CA THR A 22 2.20 6.19 18.70
C THR A 22 1.58 4.86 19.08
N GLN A 23 1.02 4.16 18.10
CA GLN A 23 0.52 2.81 18.27
C GLN A 23 1.13 1.88 17.25
N VAL A 24 1.21 0.60 17.61
CA VAL A 24 1.74 -0.47 16.78
C VAL A 24 0.59 -1.40 16.43
N ILE A 25 0.22 -1.45 15.15
CA ILE A 25 -0.89 -2.26 14.65
C ILE A 25 -0.31 -3.43 13.84
N HIS A 26 -0.69 -4.65 14.21
CA HIS A 26 -0.35 -5.85 13.45
C HIS A 26 -1.40 -6.03 12.35
N LEU A 27 -0.98 -5.94 11.09
CA LEU A 27 -1.88 -6.11 9.95
C LEU A 27 -2.09 -7.60 9.65
N SER A 28 -3.20 -7.89 8.96
CA SER A 28 -3.55 -9.25 8.55
C SER A 28 -2.47 -9.88 7.67
N LYS A 29 -2.20 -11.16 7.90
CA LYS A 29 -1.33 -11.97 7.04
C LYS A 29 -2.06 -12.22 5.72
N MET A 30 -1.45 -11.85 4.59
CA MET A 30 -2.04 -12.08 3.26
C MET A 30 -1.20 -13.05 2.43
N ALA A 31 0.04 -12.70 2.10
CA ALA A 31 0.87 -13.46 1.15
C ALA A 31 2.31 -13.75 1.64
N SER A 32 2.73 -13.16 2.75
CA SER A 32 4.02 -13.46 3.40
C SER A 32 3.77 -14.40 4.58
N ASP A 33 4.78 -15.17 4.95
CA ASP A 33 4.85 -15.90 6.21
C ASP A 33 4.89 -14.97 7.45
N HIS A 34 5.27 -13.70 7.27
CA HIS A 34 5.24 -12.61 8.26
C HIS A 34 3.93 -11.80 8.26
N ARG A 35 3.65 -11.13 9.39
CA ARG A 35 2.57 -10.14 9.53
C ARG A 35 3.17 -8.73 9.47
N PRO A 36 2.75 -7.87 8.53
CA PRO A 36 3.21 -6.49 8.50
C PRO A 36 2.84 -5.75 9.79
N ILE A 37 3.76 -4.90 10.28
CA ILE A 37 3.50 -4.00 11.40
C ILE A 37 3.40 -2.57 10.89
N LEU A 38 2.31 -1.89 11.26
CA LEU A 38 2.11 -0.47 11.03
C LEU A 38 2.42 0.31 12.32
N ILE A 39 3.37 1.23 12.24
CA ILE A 39 3.61 2.23 13.30
C ILE A 39 2.81 3.48 12.93
N ASP A 40 1.74 3.73 13.66
CA ASP A 40 0.91 4.91 13.49
C ASP A 40 1.35 5.98 14.49
N ALA A 41 2.17 6.92 14.01
CA ALA A 41 2.75 8.01 14.79
C ALA A 41 2.12 9.37 14.43
N ARG A 42 0.81 9.42 14.16
CA ARG A 42 0.12 10.68 13.87
C ARG A 42 0.17 11.62 15.08
N ARG A 43 0.57 12.88 14.84
CA ARG A 43 0.53 13.94 15.86
C ARG A 43 -0.92 14.34 16.17
N TYR A 44 -1.17 14.77 17.40
CA TYR A 44 -2.48 15.31 17.81
C TYR A 44 -2.90 16.43 16.85
N GLY A 45 -4.12 16.38 16.31
CA GLY A 45 -4.67 17.41 15.42
C GLY A 45 -4.23 17.37 13.95
N MET A 46 -3.28 16.50 13.57
CA MET A 46 -2.93 16.29 12.16
C MET A 46 -3.84 15.26 11.50
N GLN A 47 -5.11 15.64 11.29
CA GLN A 47 -5.94 15.00 10.26
C GLN A 47 -5.68 15.73 8.94
N GLY A 48 -4.53 15.42 8.33
CA GLY A 48 -4.24 15.89 6.98
C GLY A 48 -5.31 15.37 6.00
N ARG A 49 -5.57 16.13 4.93
CA ARG A 49 -6.35 15.66 3.79
C ARG A 49 -5.81 14.27 3.42
N ARG A 50 -6.66 13.24 3.44
CA ARG A 50 -6.29 11.88 3.02
C ARG A 50 -5.83 11.98 1.58
N ASN A 51 -4.52 12.07 1.35
CA ASN A 51 -3.97 11.92 0.03
C ASN A 51 -4.29 10.47 -0.33
N ARG A 52 -5.22 10.26 -1.27
CA ARG A 52 -5.55 8.91 -1.71
C ARG A 52 -4.36 8.41 -2.51
N SER A 53 -3.38 7.88 -1.80
CA SER A 53 -2.31 7.09 -2.41
C SER A 53 -2.93 5.91 -3.12
N PHE A 54 -2.30 5.48 -4.20
CA PHE A 54 -2.67 4.23 -4.86
C PHE A 54 -2.67 3.08 -3.83
N VAL A 55 -3.72 2.26 -3.86
CA VAL A 55 -3.84 1.05 -3.07
C VAL A 55 -3.76 -0.13 -4.03
N PHE A 56 -2.84 -1.05 -3.75
CA PHE A 56 -2.77 -2.29 -4.49
C PHE A 56 -3.85 -3.24 -3.95
N GLU A 57 -4.94 -3.37 -4.71
CA GLU A 57 -6.07 -4.25 -4.39
C GLU A 57 -5.88 -5.67 -4.94
N LEU A 58 -6.64 -6.62 -4.37
CA LEU A 58 -6.56 -8.04 -4.74
C LEU A 58 -6.88 -8.30 -6.22
N TYR A 59 -7.75 -7.50 -6.85
CA TYR A 59 -8.10 -7.68 -8.26
C TYR A 59 -6.89 -7.60 -9.19
N TRP A 60 -5.83 -6.90 -8.80
CA TRP A 60 -4.62 -6.81 -9.61
C TRP A 60 -3.96 -8.18 -9.81
N PHE A 61 -4.16 -9.15 -8.90
CA PHE A 61 -3.67 -10.51 -9.11
C PHE A 61 -4.39 -11.25 -10.24
N GLU A 62 -5.59 -10.83 -10.61
CA GLU A 62 -6.34 -11.36 -11.76
C GLU A 62 -5.98 -10.63 -13.06
N TYR A 63 -5.32 -9.47 -12.97
CA TYR A 63 -4.88 -8.72 -14.14
C TYR A 63 -3.71 -9.46 -14.82
N LYS A 64 -3.97 -9.94 -16.04
CA LYS A 64 -3.09 -10.84 -16.79
C LYS A 64 -1.61 -10.39 -16.84
N ASP A 65 -1.37 -9.09 -16.96
CA ASP A 65 -0.04 -8.54 -17.17
C ASP A 65 0.59 -7.95 -15.89
N ILE A 66 -0.01 -8.20 -14.71
CA ILE A 66 0.42 -7.56 -13.46
C ILE A 66 1.87 -7.89 -13.09
N CYS A 67 2.27 -9.15 -13.29
CA CYS A 67 3.61 -9.61 -12.98
C CYS A 67 4.66 -8.89 -13.84
N ASP A 68 4.35 -8.62 -15.11
CA ASP A 68 5.26 -7.95 -16.02
C ASP A 68 5.34 -6.46 -15.71
N LYS A 69 4.22 -5.83 -15.31
CA LYS A 69 4.20 -4.45 -14.82
C LYS A 69 5.03 -4.26 -13.55
N VAL A 70 4.91 -5.17 -12.59
CA VAL A 70 5.73 -5.15 -11.37
C VAL A 70 7.21 -5.30 -11.73
N LYS A 71 7.56 -6.28 -12.59
CA LYS A 71 8.95 -6.47 -13.04
C LYS A 71 9.49 -5.22 -13.74
N GLU A 72 8.72 -4.61 -14.63
CA GLU A 72 9.12 -3.40 -15.35
C GLU A 72 9.36 -2.21 -14.42
N ALA A 73 8.50 -2.04 -13.40
CA ALA A 73 8.69 -1.00 -12.40
C ALA A 73 9.96 -1.22 -11.56
N TRP A 74 10.38 -2.48 -11.35
CA TRP A 74 11.58 -2.86 -10.59
C TRP A 74 12.87 -2.97 -11.41
N LYS A 75 12.83 -2.77 -12.74
CA LYS A 75 14.06 -2.75 -13.57
C LYS A 75 14.93 -1.51 -13.37
N PHE A 76 14.42 -0.48 -12.67
CA PHE A 76 15.10 0.81 -12.53
C PHE A 76 16.01 0.83 -11.28
N GLU A 77 17.06 0.00 -11.32
CA GLU A 77 18.14 0.04 -10.34
C GLU A 77 18.97 1.31 -10.55
N SER A 78 19.03 2.17 -9.54
CA SER A 78 19.98 3.28 -9.56
C SER A 78 21.22 2.80 -8.81
N SER A 79 22.35 2.71 -9.51
CA SER A 79 23.59 2.12 -8.97
C SER A 79 24.14 2.84 -7.72
N ASN A 80 23.63 4.02 -7.38
CA ASN A 80 24.20 4.92 -6.37
C ASN A 80 23.19 5.43 -5.30
N GLY A 81 21.98 4.88 -5.21
CA GLY A 81 20.94 5.33 -4.27
C GLY A 81 20.75 4.45 -3.02
N LEU A 82 20.07 4.96 -1.99
CA LEU A 82 19.60 4.11 -0.89
C LEU A 82 18.50 3.17 -1.40
N LYS A 83 18.53 1.90 -0.98
CA LYS A 83 17.54 0.88 -1.39
C LYS A 83 16.09 1.30 -1.10
N MET A 84 15.86 2.08 -0.05
CA MET A 84 14.53 2.58 0.31
C MET A 84 14.02 3.64 -0.68
N ASP A 85 14.89 4.53 -1.14
CA ASP A 85 14.52 5.57 -2.12
C ASP A 85 14.16 4.93 -3.47
N GLU A 86 14.88 3.88 -3.84
CA GLU A 86 14.56 3.07 -5.01
C GLU A 86 13.22 2.34 -4.86
N PHE A 87 13.00 1.68 -3.72
CA PHE A 87 11.74 1.02 -3.42
C PHE A 87 10.55 1.99 -3.51
N GLU A 88 10.67 3.16 -2.86
CA GLU A 88 9.63 4.18 -2.87
C GLU A 88 9.35 4.68 -4.30
N ARG A 89 10.39 4.98 -5.08
CA ARG A 89 10.27 5.40 -6.48
C ARG A 89 9.57 4.33 -7.34
N ASN A 90 9.98 3.08 -7.23
CA ASN A 90 9.41 1.98 -8.01
C ASN A 90 7.94 1.76 -7.63
N LEU A 91 7.61 1.84 -6.34
CA LEU A 91 6.24 1.74 -5.85
C LEU A 91 5.36 2.89 -6.35
N PHE A 92 5.86 4.14 -6.34
CA PHE A 92 5.13 5.27 -6.89
C PHE A 92 4.91 5.17 -8.39
N LYS A 93 5.94 4.72 -9.14
CA LYS A 93 5.84 4.52 -10.59
C LYS A 93 4.76 3.48 -10.91
N LEU A 94 4.83 2.32 -10.27
CA LEU A 94 3.83 1.26 -10.41
C LEU A 94 2.43 1.77 -10.04
N GLY A 95 2.31 2.45 -8.89
CA GLY A 95 1.02 2.94 -8.43
C GLY A 95 0.38 3.96 -9.38
N ARG A 96 1.18 4.82 -10.02
CA ARG A 96 0.67 5.72 -11.06
C ARG A 96 0.16 4.96 -12.28
N GLU A 97 0.94 4.02 -12.78
CA GLU A 97 0.58 3.23 -13.96
C GLU A 97 -0.70 2.41 -13.72
N LEU A 98 -0.75 1.72 -12.59
CA LEU A 98 -1.92 0.97 -12.17
C LEU A 98 -3.14 1.87 -11.93
N THR A 99 -2.96 3.10 -11.45
CA THR A 99 -4.06 4.08 -11.34
C THR A 99 -4.62 4.49 -12.70
N GLU A 100 -3.77 4.64 -13.73
CA GLU A 100 -4.26 4.95 -15.08
C GLU A 100 -4.98 3.75 -15.71
N ILE A 101 -4.45 2.54 -15.51
CA ILE A 101 -5.14 1.30 -15.91
C ILE A 101 -6.48 1.16 -15.16
N SER A 102 -6.53 1.50 -13.88
CA SER A 102 -7.77 1.43 -13.11
C SER A 102 -8.81 2.45 -13.59
N LYS A 103 -8.42 3.67 -13.95
CA LYS A 103 -9.37 4.63 -14.56
C LYS A 103 -10.00 4.10 -15.85
N THR A 104 -9.23 3.39 -16.65
CA THR A 104 -9.70 2.84 -17.94
C THR A 104 -10.51 1.54 -17.75
N GLN A 105 -10.11 0.66 -16.83
CA GLN A 105 -10.76 -0.62 -16.61
C GLN A 105 -11.75 -0.65 -15.43
N ILE A 106 -11.46 -0.05 -14.27
CA ILE A 106 -12.42 0.09 -13.16
C ILE A 106 -13.55 1.06 -13.53
N GLY A 107 -13.26 2.15 -14.24
CA GLY A 107 -14.32 3.00 -14.79
C GLY A 107 -15.28 2.21 -15.70
N SER A 108 -14.77 1.18 -16.38
CA SER A 108 -15.55 0.23 -17.17
C SER A 108 -16.28 -0.82 -16.29
N LEU A 109 -15.64 -1.32 -15.22
CA LEU A 109 -16.26 -2.24 -14.25
C LEU A 109 -17.38 -1.55 -13.45
N GLU A 110 -17.19 -0.35 -12.91
CA GLU A 110 -18.25 0.40 -12.25
C GLU A 110 -19.38 0.78 -13.22
N LYS A 111 -19.06 1.15 -14.47
CA LYS A 111 -20.10 1.40 -15.49
C LYS A 111 -20.85 0.12 -15.83
N SER A 112 -20.16 -1.00 -16.00
CA SER A 112 -20.76 -2.30 -16.32
C SER A 112 -21.56 -2.85 -15.14
N LEU A 113 -21.07 -2.69 -13.91
CA LEU A 113 -21.80 -3.02 -12.68
C LEU A 113 -23.01 -2.11 -12.49
N LYS A 114 -22.93 -0.80 -12.81
CA LYS A 114 -24.10 0.10 -12.78
C LYS A 114 -25.15 -0.24 -13.84
N ILE A 115 -24.72 -0.66 -15.03
CA ILE A 115 -25.61 -1.11 -16.11
C ILE A 115 -26.26 -2.46 -15.74
N THR A 116 -25.50 -3.37 -15.14
CA THR A 116 -25.95 -4.75 -14.83
C THR A 116 -26.71 -4.84 -13.50
N MET A 117 -26.39 -4.00 -12.51
CA MET A 117 -26.95 -4.02 -11.16
C MET A 117 -27.88 -2.84 -10.84
N GLY A 118 -28.56 -2.28 -11.85
CA GLY A 118 -29.57 -1.22 -11.73
C GLY A 118 -29.83 -0.66 -10.32
N ASN A 119 -29.20 0.49 -10.02
CA ASN A 119 -29.49 1.35 -8.87
C ASN A 119 -29.55 0.71 -7.47
N TRP A 120 -28.54 -0.06 -7.07
CA TRP A 120 -28.33 -0.34 -5.64
C TRP A 120 -27.23 0.57 -5.06
N ARG A 121 -27.64 1.39 -4.08
CA ARG A 121 -26.76 2.25 -3.28
C ARG A 121 -26.26 1.46 -2.06
N PHE A 122 -24.95 1.48 -1.81
CA PHE A 122 -24.39 1.23 -0.48
C PHE A 122 -24.52 2.51 0.37
#